data_AF-A0A3D3AHK0-F1
#
_entry.id   AF-A0A3D3AHK0-F1
#
_cell.length_a   1.000
_cell.length_b   1.000
_cell.length_c   1.000
_cell.angle_alpha   90.00
_cell.angle_beta   90.00
_cell.angle_gamma   90.00
#
_symmetry.space_group_name_H-M   'P 1'
#
loop_
_entity.id
_entity.type
_entity.pdbx_description
1 polymer ?
#
loop_
_entity_poly.entity_id
_entity_poly.type
_entity_poly.pdbx_seq_one_letter_code
_entity_poly.pdbx_strand_id
1 'polypeptide(L)' 'MNYRRIVVKVGTNSVCGKDGYPSLEKISLLGGQVKELINHKVEVVLVSSGAV' A
#
# COMPACT_ATOMS: atom_id res chain seq x y z
N MET A 1 8.27 6.61 -15.35
CA MET A 1 6.98 7.23 -15.01
C MET A 1 7.21 8.72 -14.80
N ASN A 2 6.36 9.60 -15.33
CA ASN A 2 6.52 11.07 -15.22
C ASN A 2 5.54 11.71 -14.23
N TYR A 3 5.00 10.93 -13.30
CA TYR A 3 4.03 11.40 -12.31
C TYR A 3 4.77 11.93 -11.08
N ARG A 4 4.51 13.19 -10.71
CA ARG A 4 5.09 13.83 -9.52
C ARG A 4 4.47 13.30 -8.22
N ARG A 5 3.17 13.02 -8.24
CA ARG A 5 2.40 12.53 -7.09
C ARG A 5 1.38 11.47 -7.53
N ILE A 6 1.24 10.42 -6.73
CA ILE A 6 0.27 9.35 -6.96
C ILE A 6 -0.54 9.04 -5.69
N VAL A 7 -1.77 8.58 -5.87
CA VAL A 7 -2.61 8.02 -4.81
C VAL A 7 -2.65 6.52 -4.99
N VAL A 8 -2.28 5.78 -3.95
CA VAL A 8 -2.37 4.31 -3.92
C VAL A 8 -3.56 3.93 -3.05
N LYS A 9 -4.67 3.51 -3.68
CA LYS A 9 -5.83 2.98 -2.97
C LYS A 9 -5.65 1.47 -2.77
N VAL A 10 -5.76 1.03 -1.53
CA VAL A 10 -5.65 -0.38 -1.16
C VAL A 10 -6.96 -0.84 -0.52
N GLY A 11 -7.49 -1.97 -1.00
CA GLY A 11 -8.71 -2.59 -0.47
C GLY A 11 -8.41 -3.61 0.64
N THR A 12 -9.45 -4.03 1.39
CA THR A 12 -9.32 -4.97 2.53
C THR A 12 -8.59 -6.26 2.15
N ASN A 13 -8.91 -6.87 1.00
CA ASN A 13 -8.26 -8.12 0.55
C ASN A 13 -6.75 -8.00 0.29
N SER A 14 -6.28 -6.78 0.05
CA SER A 14 -4.86 -6.49 -0.20
C SER A 14 -4.05 -6.29 1.07
N VAL A 15 -4.71 -6.00 2.22
CA VAL A 15 -4.04 -5.81 3.52
C VAL A 15 -4.37 -6.91 4.53
N CYS A 16 -5.51 -7.59 4.38
CA CYS A 16 -5.96 -8.66 5.27
C CYS A 16 -5.67 -10.07 4.73
N GLY A 17 -5.57 -11.01 5.65
CA GLY A 17 -5.55 -12.45 5.40
C GLY A 17 -6.93 -13.00 5.03
N LYS A 18 -7.00 -14.31 4.78
CA LYS A 18 -8.26 -15.00 4.46
C LYS A 18 -9.25 -15.00 5.64
N ASP A 19 -8.73 -14.82 6.84
CA ASP A 19 -9.43 -14.70 8.12
C ASP A 19 -9.97 -13.28 8.38
N GLY A 20 -9.71 -12.33 7.48
CA GLY A 20 -10.14 -10.94 7.62
C GLY A 20 -9.23 -10.09 8.50
N TYR A 21 -8.27 -10.69 9.21
CA TYR A 21 -7.33 -9.97 10.06
C TYR A 21 -6.19 -9.35 9.24
N PRO A 22 -5.59 -8.23 9.70
CA PRO A 22 -4.43 -7.65 9.05
C PRO A 22 -3.29 -8.65 8.86
N SER A 23 -2.81 -8.77 7.62
CA SER A 23 -1.68 -9.63 7.28
C SER A 23 -0.39 -8.81 7.23
N LEU A 24 0.49 -9.03 8.21
CA LEU A 24 1.80 -8.37 8.27
C LEU A 24 2.65 -8.64 7.02
N GLU A 25 2.54 -9.83 6.44
CA GLU A 25 3.22 -10.20 5.20
C GLU A 25 2.77 -9.30 4.04
N LYS A 26 1.46 -9.21 3.81
CA LYS A 26 0.89 -8.37 2.74
C LYS A 26 1.21 -6.89 2.94
N ILE A 27 1.08 -6.41 4.18
CA ILE A 27 1.39 -5.02 4.54
C ILE A 27 2.88 -4.73 4.30
N SER A 28 3.77 -5.65 4.65
CA SER A 28 5.22 -5.48 4.42
C SER A 28 5.57 -5.45 2.93
N LEU A 29 4.96 -6.33 2.13
CA LEU A 29 5.13 -6.32 0.67
C LEU A 29 4.66 -5.00 0.05
N LEU A 30 3.47 -4.53 0.43
CA LEU A 30 2.94 -3.23 0.00
C LEU A 30 3.85 -2.07 0.44
N GLY A 31 4.33 -2.10 1.69
CA GLY A 31 5.26 -1.10 2.22
C GLY A 31 6.57 -1.06 1.43
N GLY A 32 7.10 -2.22 1.04
CA GLY A 32 8.27 -2.32 0.16
C GLY A 32 8.04 -1.67 -1.20
N GLN A 33 6.90 -1.95 -1.84
CA GLN A 33 6.54 -1.34 -3.13
C GLN A 33 6.36 0.19 -3.03
N VAL A 34 5.75 0.68 -1.95
CA VAL A 34 5.62 2.12 -1.68
C VAL A 34 6.98 2.76 -1.46
N LYS A 35 7.89 2.09 -0.73
CA LYS A 35 9.26 2.56 -0.54
C LYS A 35 10.01 2.71 -1.87
N GLU A 36 9.85 1.75 -2.78
CA GLU A 36 10.46 1.86 -4.12
C GLU A 36 9.95 3.09 -4.88
N LEU A 37 8.66 3.39 -4.82
CA LEU A 37 8.10 4.61 -5.44
C LEU A 37 8.70 5.89 -4.83
N ILE A 38 8.83 5.93 -3.50
CA ILE A 38 9.44 7.05 -2.78
C ILE A 38 10.93 7.20 -3.15
N ASN A 39 11.67 6.10 -3.30
CA ASN A 39 13.07 6.12 -3.72
C ASN A 39 13.24 6.72 -5.13
N HIS A 40 12.26 6.52 -6.01
CA HIS A 40 12.18 7.13 -7.34
C HIS A 40 11.64 8.57 -7.34
N LYS A 41 11.60 9.23 -6.17
CA LYS A 41 11.14 10.63 -5.99
C LYS A 41 9.68 10.87 -6.37
N VAL A 42 8.85 9.83 -6.31
CA VAL A 42 7.40 9.96 -6.46
C VAL A 42 6.78 10.26 -5.10
N GLU A 43 5.96 11.30 -5.00
CA GLU A 43 5.18 11.58 -3.79
C GLU A 43 3.99 10.60 -3.71
N VAL A 44 3.86 9.87 -2.60
CA VAL A 44 2.82 8.85 -2.44
C VAL A 44 1.83 9.22 -1.34
N VAL A 45 0.54 9.19 -1.67
CA VAL A 45 -0.57 9.21 -0.69
C VAL A 45 -1.20 7.83 -0.64
N LEU A 46 -1.11 7.14 0.50
CA LEU A 46 -1.70 5.82 0.70
C LEU A 46 -3.10 5.96 1.32
N VAL A 47 -4.11 5.32 0.71
CA VAL A 47 -5.47 5.24 1.26
C VAL A 47 -5.83 3.77 1.44
N SER A 48 -5.86 3.28 2.68
CA SER A 48 -6.19 1.88 2.99
C SER A 48 -7.63 1.71 3.48
N SER A 49 -8.17 0.51 3.24
CA SER A 49 -9.36 -0.03 3.92
C SER A 49 -8.92 -1.10 4.93
N GLY A 50 -9.86 -1.79 5.61
CA GLY A 50 -9.54 -2.90 6.52
C GLY A 50 -9.38 -2.53 7.99
N ALA A 51 -9.91 -1.39 8.41
CA ALA A 51 -9.91 -0.94 9.81
C ALA A 51 -11.16 -1.35 10.61
N VAL A 52 -12.16 -1.93 9.93
CA VAL A 52 -13.46 -2.33 10.49
C VAL A 52 -13.41 -3.68 11.18
#